data_AF-E1STI2-F1
#
_entry.id   AF-E1STI2-F1
#
_cell.length_a   1.000
_cell.length_b   1.000
_cell.length_c   1.000
_cell.angle_alpha   90.00
_cell.angle_beta   90.00
_cell.angle_gamma   90.00
#
_symmetry.space_group_name_H-M   'P 1'
#
loop_
_entity.id
_entity.type
_entity.pdbx_description
1 polymer ?
#
loop_
_entity_poly.entity_id
_entity_poly.type
_entity_poly.pdbx_seq_one_letter_code
_entity_poly.pdbx_strand_id
1 'polypeptide(L)'
;MRIRSLYRQLFTAVFMLGVVTLVLFTLAFQFNEAKPMRDVERFDQYAGEKTYCRTLNHYQAKQKDKTVDRLIESSDHNAMDFILWRFGKEKGTDMVRTCEKAKKAHIVERCEQQPELSIEQVILEYNRPAIVAKGYI
;
A
#
# COMPACT_ATOMS: atom_id res chain seq x y z
N MET A 1 49.75 28.12 -19.22
CA MET A 1 48.28 27.98 -19.07
C MET A 1 47.80 26.61 -18.56
N ARG A 2 48.50 25.47 -18.76
CA ARG A 2 48.04 24.12 -18.35
C ARG A 2 47.92 23.87 -16.83
N ILE A 3 48.78 24.46 -16.01
CA ILE A 3 48.81 24.21 -14.55
C ILE A 3 47.54 24.74 -13.86
N ARG A 4 47.06 25.93 -14.25
CA ARG A 4 45.83 26.53 -13.69
C ARG A 4 44.57 25.71 -13.99
N SER A 5 44.49 25.00 -15.12
CA SER A 5 43.32 24.15 -15.42
C SER A 5 43.32 22.86 -14.60
N LEU A 6 44.50 22.28 -14.34
CA LEU A 6 44.66 21.09 -13.49
C LEU A 6 44.22 21.35 -12.05
N TYR A 7 44.63 22.48 -11.45
CA TYR A 7 44.19 22.85 -10.10
C TYR A 7 42.67 23.08 -10.03
N ARG A 8 42.09 23.69 -11.07
CA ARG A 8 40.64 23.92 -11.14
C ARG A 8 39.86 22.62 -11.28
N GLN A 9 40.37 21.68 -12.08
CA GLN A 9 39.80 20.33 -12.25
C GLN A 9 39.90 19.49 -10.97
N LEU A 10 41.05 19.51 -10.29
CA LEU A 10 41.23 18.85 -9.00
C LEU A 10 40.30 19.42 -7.94
N PHE A 11 40.19 20.75 -7.84
CA PHE A 11 39.29 21.40 -6.90
C PHE A 11 37.82 21.04 -7.16
N THR A 12 37.37 21.07 -8.43
CA THR A 12 36.01 20.64 -8.78
C THR A 12 35.77 19.15 -8.47
N ALA A 13 36.77 18.30 -8.67
CA ALA A 13 36.65 16.87 -8.37
C ALA A 13 36.54 16.64 -6.86
N VAL A 14 37.39 17.28 -6.03
CA VAL A 14 37.31 17.19 -4.57
C VAL A 14 35.98 17.75 -4.05
N PHE A 15 35.52 18.87 -4.61
CA PHE A 15 34.23 19.46 -4.25
C PHE A 15 33.05 18.52 -4.58
N MET A 16 33.02 17.96 -5.79
CA MET A 16 32.01 16.97 -6.19
C MET A 16 32.03 15.73 -5.30
N LEU A 17 33.21 15.23 -4.95
CA LEU A 17 33.37 14.05 -4.10
C LEU A 17 32.89 14.35 -2.66
N GLY A 18 33.16 15.55 -2.16
CA GLY A 18 32.61 16.07 -0.89
C GLY A 18 31.08 16.17 -0.89
N VAL A 19 30.48 16.71 -1.96
CA VAL A 19 29.01 16.78 -2.10
C VAL A 19 28.40 15.38 -2.14
N VAL A 20 28.96 14.46 -2.94
CA VAL A 20 28.46 13.09 -3.06
C VAL A 20 28.53 12.35 -1.72
N THR A 21 29.66 12.47 -1.00
CA THR A 21 29.81 11.84 0.32
C THR A 21 28.83 12.41 1.34
N LEU A 22 28.59 13.72 1.32
CA LEU A 22 27.63 14.35 2.23
C LEU A 22 26.19 13.89 1.94
N VAL A 23 25.80 13.79 0.66
CA VAL A 23 24.49 13.27 0.25
C VAL A 23 24.33 11.80 0.64
N LEU A 24 25.32 10.95 0.33
CA LEU A 24 25.27 9.53 0.68
C LEU A 24 25.23 9.31 2.20
N PHE A 25 25.96 10.14 2.96
CA PHE A 25 25.92 10.10 4.42
C PHE A 25 24.52 10.45 4.95
N THR A 26 23.88 11.50 4.42
CA THR A 26 22.51 11.85 4.83
C THR A 26 21.49 10.76 4.48
N LEU A 27 21.61 10.12 3.31
CA LEU A 27 20.76 9.00 2.93
C LEU A 27 20.98 7.79 3.85
N ALA A 28 22.24 7.42 4.11
CA ALA A 28 22.57 6.33 5.01
C ALA A 28 22.04 6.58 6.43
N PHE A 29 22.13 7.81 6.91
CA PHE A 29 21.57 8.21 8.21
C PHE A 29 20.04 8.07 8.23
N GLN A 30 19.34 8.53 7.19
CA GLN A 30 17.89 8.36 7.07
C GLN A 30 17.47 6.89 7.00
N PHE A 31 18.21 6.04 6.27
CA PHE A 31 17.94 4.61 6.24
C PHE A 31 18.21 3.91 7.59
N ASN A 32 19.20 4.38 8.35
CA ASN A 32 19.51 3.84 9.67
C ASN A 32 18.47 4.25 10.73
N GLU A 33 17.88 5.44 10.61
CA GLU A 33 16.79 5.90 11.48
C GLU A 33 15.40 5.42 11.03
N ALA A 34 15.25 5.02 9.77
CA ALA A 34 14.01 4.49 9.25
C ALA A 34 13.69 3.15 9.92
N LYS A 35 12.81 3.18 10.92
CA LYS A 35 12.23 1.96 11.48
C LYS A 35 11.46 1.23 10.38
N PRO A 36 11.64 -0.09 10.21
CA PRO A 36 10.84 -0.85 9.27
C PRO A 36 9.36 -0.69 9.66
N MET A 37 8.50 -0.45 8.66
CA MET A 37 7.06 -0.34 8.89
C MET A 37 6.56 -1.60 9.59
N ARG A 38 5.77 -1.41 10.65
CA ARG A 38 5.16 -2.50 11.39
C ARG A 38 4.14 -3.22 10.49
N ASP A 39 3.90 -4.50 10.74
CA ASP A 39 3.00 -5.32 9.94
C ASP A 39 1.60 -4.73 9.85
N VAL A 40 1.13 -4.12 10.93
CA VAL A 40 -0.11 -3.35 10.98
C VAL A 40 -0.11 -2.15 10.03
N GLU A 41 0.98 -1.38 9.97
CA GLU A 41 1.11 -0.24 9.05
C GLU A 41 1.21 -0.72 7.60
N ARG A 42 1.87 -1.85 7.38
CA ARG A 42 1.95 -2.49 6.07
C ARG A 42 0.60 -2.99 5.58
N PHE A 43 -0.27 -3.45 6.49
CA PHE A 43 -1.63 -3.90 6.19
C PHE A 43 -2.54 -2.72 5.84
N ASP A 44 -2.47 -1.65 6.63
CA ASP A 44 -3.34 -0.48 6.48
C ASP A 44 -3.01 0.33 5.20
N GLN A 45 -1.81 0.16 4.63
CA GLN A 45 -1.37 0.84 3.40
C GLN A 45 -1.62 0.01 2.14
N TYR A 46 -2.89 -0.09 1.74
CA TYR A 46 -3.25 -0.75 0.47
C TYR A 46 -2.61 -0.05 -0.74
N ALA A 47 -1.83 -0.81 -1.52
CA ALA A 47 -1.05 -0.34 -2.67
C ALA A 47 -1.38 -1.06 -4.00
N GLY A 48 -2.51 -1.80 -4.06
CA GLY A 48 -2.96 -2.51 -5.26
C GLY A 48 -3.91 -1.71 -6.15
N GLU A 49 -4.58 -2.40 -7.07
CA GLU A 49 -5.63 -1.83 -7.92
C GLU A 49 -6.81 -1.31 -7.10
N LYS A 50 -7.30 -0.11 -7.42
CA LYS A 50 -8.33 0.56 -6.62
C LYS A 50 -9.64 0.67 -7.36
N THR A 51 -10.67 0.02 -6.82
CA THR A 51 -12.05 0.24 -7.22
C THR A 51 -12.70 1.17 -6.21
N TYR A 52 -12.97 2.41 -6.58
CA TYR A 52 -13.52 3.39 -5.63
C TYR A 52 -14.99 3.12 -5.27
N CYS A 53 -15.33 3.36 -4.01
CA CYS A 53 -16.70 3.27 -3.48
C CYS A 53 -17.69 4.13 -4.27
N ARG A 54 -17.29 5.32 -4.75
CA ARG A 54 -18.14 6.15 -5.64
C ARG A 54 -18.60 5.41 -6.91
N THR A 55 -17.77 4.51 -7.45
CA THR A 55 -18.12 3.67 -8.61
C THR A 55 -19.19 2.65 -8.24
N LEU A 56 -19.04 2.00 -7.08
CA LEU A 56 -20.04 1.08 -6.54
C LEU A 56 -21.36 1.80 -6.29
N ASN A 57 -21.35 2.95 -5.62
CA ASN A 57 -22.52 3.77 -5.32
C ASN A 57 -23.24 4.20 -6.62
N HIS A 58 -22.50 4.55 -7.67
CA HIS A 58 -23.05 4.87 -8.98
C HIS A 58 -23.86 3.70 -9.58
N TYR A 59 -23.33 2.48 -9.50
CA TYR A 59 -24.01 1.30 -10.05
C TYR A 59 -25.16 0.81 -9.17
N GLN A 60 -25.05 0.97 -7.85
CA GLN A 60 -26.12 0.72 -6.91
C GLN A 60 -27.31 1.66 -7.15
N ALA A 61 -27.07 2.97 -7.32
CA ALA A 61 -28.11 3.95 -7.63
C ALA A 61 -28.84 3.65 -8.95
N LYS A 62 -28.16 3.00 -9.89
CA LYS A 62 -28.72 2.53 -11.17
C LYS A 62 -29.38 1.14 -11.08
N GLN A 63 -29.51 0.57 -9.89
CA GLN A 63 -30.08 -0.77 -9.65
C GLN A 63 -29.39 -1.87 -10.49
N LYS A 64 -28.07 -1.74 -10.71
CA LYS A 64 -27.26 -2.70 -11.47
C LYS A 64 -26.61 -3.73 -10.55
N ASP A 65 -27.43 -4.54 -9.87
CA ASP A 65 -26.97 -5.47 -8.83
C ASP A 65 -25.88 -6.44 -9.31
N LYS A 66 -26.02 -7.02 -10.51
CA LYS A 66 -24.99 -7.91 -11.08
C LYS A 66 -23.64 -7.24 -11.27
N THR A 67 -23.63 -5.94 -11.59
CA THR A 67 -22.39 -5.17 -11.74
C THR A 67 -21.77 -4.89 -10.37
N VAL A 68 -22.60 -4.52 -9.39
CA VAL A 68 -22.16 -4.33 -8.01
C VAL A 68 -21.54 -5.61 -7.45
N ASP A 69 -22.18 -6.76 -7.64
CA ASP A 69 -21.68 -8.05 -7.16
C ASP A 69 -20.31 -8.38 -7.78
N ARG A 70 -20.14 -8.15 -9.09
CA ARG A 70 -18.86 -8.36 -9.78
C ARG A 70 -17.76 -7.41 -9.30
N LEU A 71 -18.10 -6.15 -9.02
CA LEU A 71 -17.12 -5.19 -8.49
C LEU A 71 -16.64 -5.63 -7.11
N ILE A 72 -17.57 -6.03 -6.23
CA ILE A 72 -17.23 -6.54 -4.90
C ILE A 72 -16.36 -7.80 -5.01
N GLU A 73 -16.74 -8.75 -5.87
CA GLU A 73 -15.98 -9.98 -6.05
C GLU A 73 -14.57 -9.71 -6.60
N SER A 74 -14.42 -8.84 -7.59
CA SER A 74 -13.12 -8.46 -8.13
C SER A 74 -12.25 -7.77 -7.06
N SER A 75 -12.84 -6.86 -6.29
CA SER A 75 -12.14 -6.17 -5.20
C SER A 75 -11.74 -7.11 -4.05
N ASP A 76 -12.54 -8.14 -3.77
CA ASP A 76 -12.20 -9.18 -2.80
C ASP A 76 -10.94 -9.94 -3.23
N HIS A 77 -10.88 -10.37 -4.49
CA HIS A 77 -9.68 -11.01 -5.04
C HIS A 77 -8.46 -10.07 -4.99
N ASN A 78 -8.62 -8.81 -5.39
CA ASN A 78 -7.54 -7.82 -5.35
C ASN A 78 -7.03 -7.55 -3.92
N ALA A 79 -7.91 -7.59 -2.92
CA ALA A 79 -7.54 -7.45 -1.51
C ALA A 79 -6.76 -8.68 -1.01
N MET A 80 -7.19 -9.90 -1.36
CA MET A 80 -6.49 -11.12 -0.99
C MET A 80 -5.12 -11.24 -1.67
N ASP A 81 -5.03 -10.90 -2.95
CA ASP A 81 -3.79 -10.90 -3.71
C ASP A 81 -2.78 -9.89 -3.13
N PHE A 82 -3.26 -8.73 -2.67
CA PHE A 82 -2.43 -7.79 -1.93
C PHE A 82 -1.87 -8.41 -0.65
N ILE A 83 -2.67 -9.13 0.14
CA ILE A 83 -2.18 -9.79 1.36
C ILE A 83 -1.09 -10.82 1.02
N LEU A 84 -1.31 -11.65 -0.01
CA LEU A 84 -0.33 -12.65 -0.47
C LEU A 84 0.97 -12.02 -0.92
N TRP A 85 0.89 -10.97 -1.74
CA TRP A 85 2.05 -10.25 -2.24
C TRP A 85 2.81 -9.53 -1.12
N ARG A 86 2.08 -8.87 -0.21
CA ARG A 86 2.66 -7.99 0.81
C ARG A 86 3.31 -8.75 1.96
N PHE A 87 2.70 -9.85 2.39
CA PHE A 87 3.15 -10.64 3.55
C PHE A 87 3.85 -11.95 3.17
N GLY A 88 3.96 -12.23 1.86
CA GLY A 88 4.63 -13.42 1.34
C GLY A 88 3.76 -14.68 1.41
N LYS A 89 4.24 -15.76 0.78
CA LYS A 89 3.43 -16.95 0.53
C LYS A 89 2.91 -17.62 1.81
N GLU A 90 3.77 -17.86 2.80
CA GLU A 90 3.36 -18.60 4.01
C GLU A 90 2.42 -17.77 4.89
N LYS A 91 2.92 -16.65 5.42
CA LYS A 91 2.16 -15.75 6.28
C LYS A 91 0.92 -15.17 5.59
N GLY A 92 1.06 -14.73 4.33
CA GLY A 92 -0.05 -14.20 3.55
C GLY A 92 -1.15 -15.22 3.30
N THR A 93 -0.81 -16.49 3.04
CA THR A 93 -1.81 -17.56 2.86
C THR A 93 -2.62 -17.77 4.14
N ASP A 94 -1.96 -17.78 5.29
CA ASP A 94 -2.64 -17.96 6.58
C ASP A 94 -3.52 -16.76 6.96
N MET A 95 -3.08 -15.54 6.60
CA MET A 95 -3.91 -14.33 6.72
C MET A 95 -5.14 -14.43 5.81
N VAL A 96 -4.99 -14.80 4.54
CA VAL A 96 -6.12 -14.98 3.61
C VAL A 96 -7.09 -16.05 4.09
N ARG A 97 -6.60 -17.16 4.66
CA ARG A 97 -7.46 -18.20 5.28
C ARG A 97 -8.24 -17.70 6.50
N THR A 98 -7.74 -16.67 7.16
CA THR A 98 -8.39 -16.02 8.31
C THR A 98 -9.45 -15.02 7.87
N CYS A 99 -9.31 -14.46 6.66
CA CYS A 99 -10.29 -13.55 6.10
C CYS A 99 -11.63 -14.26 5.82
N GLU A 100 -12.71 -13.54 6.07
CA GLU A 100 -14.05 -13.91 5.64
C GLU A 100 -14.50 -13.01 4.48
N LYS A 101 -15.42 -13.52 3.66
CA LYS A 101 -16.08 -12.69 2.65
C LYS A 101 -16.87 -11.58 3.34
N ALA A 102 -16.48 -10.34 3.08
CA ALA A 102 -17.18 -9.18 3.61
C ALA A 102 -18.63 -9.15 3.13
N LYS A 103 -19.57 -8.89 4.04
CA LYS A 103 -21.00 -8.87 3.71
C LYS A 103 -21.29 -7.71 2.77
N LYS A 104 -21.97 -7.97 1.65
CA LYS A 104 -22.37 -6.94 0.67
C LYS A 104 -23.03 -5.72 1.33
N ALA A 105 -23.94 -5.94 2.28
CA ALA A 105 -24.61 -4.87 3.01
C ALA A 105 -23.62 -3.95 3.76
N HIS A 106 -22.59 -4.52 4.39
CA HIS A 106 -21.55 -3.75 5.08
C HIS A 106 -20.70 -2.93 4.10
N ILE A 107 -20.30 -3.52 2.97
CA ILE A 107 -19.51 -2.83 1.94
C ILE A 107 -20.30 -1.65 1.39
N VAL A 108 -21.58 -1.86 1.07
CA VAL A 108 -22.48 -0.82 0.56
C VAL A 108 -22.62 0.32 1.58
N GLU A 109 -22.97 0.01 2.82
CA GLU A 109 -23.11 1.00 3.89
C GLU A 109 -21.83 1.82 4.08
N ARG A 110 -20.68 1.14 4.12
CA ARG A 110 -19.39 1.79 4.30
C ARG A 110 -19.02 2.68 3.11
N CYS A 111 -19.29 2.22 1.89
CA CYS A 111 -19.05 2.98 0.67
C CYS A 111 -19.96 4.20 0.51
N GLU A 112 -21.19 4.15 1.02
CA GLU A 112 -22.08 5.32 1.08
C GLU A 112 -21.51 6.40 2.02
N GLN A 113 -20.93 6.00 3.16
CA GLN A 113 -20.32 6.92 4.12
C GLN A 113 -18.99 7.51 3.64
N GLN A 114 -18.18 6.74 2.90
CA GLN A 114 -16.85 7.16 2.45
C GLN A 114 -16.61 6.86 0.95
N PRO A 115 -17.13 7.70 0.04
CA PRO A 115 -17.06 7.46 -1.41
C PRO A 115 -15.64 7.42 -2.01
N GLU A 116 -14.67 8.03 -1.32
CA GLU A 116 -13.27 8.12 -1.76
C GLU A 116 -12.42 6.93 -1.33
N LEU A 117 -12.93 6.05 -0.45
CA LEU A 117 -12.26 4.79 -0.15
C LEU A 117 -12.33 3.85 -1.35
N SER A 118 -11.36 2.95 -1.44
CA SER A 118 -11.46 1.81 -2.34
C SER A 118 -12.22 0.67 -1.66
N ILE A 119 -12.97 -0.12 -2.44
CA ILE A 119 -13.70 -1.30 -1.95
C ILE A 119 -12.71 -2.30 -1.34
N GLU A 120 -11.52 -2.43 -1.92
CA GLU A 120 -10.45 -3.28 -1.41
C GLU A 120 -10.03 -2.86 0.00
N GLN A 121 -9.89 -1.56 0.25
CA GLN A 121 -9.61 -1.04 1.60
C GLN A 121 -10.75 -1.35 2.57
N VAL A 122 -12.01 -1.21 2.14
CA VAL A 122 -13.17 -1.56 2.96
C VAL A 122 -13.16 -3.06 3.33
N ILE A 123 -12.82 -3.94 2.38
CA ILE A 123 -12.72 -5.38 2.61
C ILE A 123 -11.57 -5.71 3.59
N LEU A 124 -10.44 -5.02 3.46
CA LEU A 124 -9.32 -5.18 4.40
C LEU A 124 -9.68 -4.67 5.80
N GLU A 125 -10.35 -3.52 5.91
CA GLU A 125 -10.87 -2.97 7.17
C GLU A 125 -11.81 -3.97 7.87
N TYR A 126 -12.71 -4.60 7.11
CA TYR A 126 -13.63 -5.62 7.63
C TYR A 126 -12.89 -6.83 8.21
N ASN A 127 -11.82 -7.30 7.55
CA ASN A 127 -11.06 -8.48 7.95
C ASN A 127 -9.97 -8.20 8.98
N ARG A 128 -9.58 -6.94 9.16
CA ARG A 128 -8.50 -6.51 10.06
C ARG A 128 -8.65 -7.08 11.48
N PRO A 129 -9.82 -7.06 12.15
CA PRO A 129 -9.94 -7.57 13.51
C PRO A 129 -9.62 -9.06 13.64
N ALA A 130 -10.02 -9.87 12.65
CA ALA A 130 -9.75 -11.31 12.64
C ALA A 130 -8.25 -11.60 12.50
N ILE A 131 -7.58 -10.85 11.62
CA ILE A 131 -6.14 -10.96 11.39
C ILE A 131 -5.34 -10.53 12.63
N VAL A 132 -5.74 -9.43 13.29
CA VAL A 132 -5.14 -8.98 14.55
C VAL A 132 -5.35 -10.00 15.67
N ALA A 133 -6.55 -10.56 15.81
CA ALA A 133 -6.86 -11.56 16.84
C ALA A 133 -6.02 -12.84 16.72
N LYS A 134 -5.57 -13.17 15.51
CA LYS A 134 -4.64 -14.28 15.24
C LYS A 134 -3.16 -13.93 15.42
N GLY A 135 -2.84 -12.66 15.67
CA GLY A 135 -1.46 -12.20 15.87
C GLY A 135 -0.65 -12.09 14.58
N TYR A 136 -1.30 -11.98 13.42
CA TYR A 136 -0.59 -11.80 12.16
C TYR A 136 -0.09 -10.38 11.95
N ILE A 137 -0.77 -9.37 12.51
CA ILE A 137 -0.38 -7.95 12.43
C ILE A 137 -0.55 -7.25 13.77
#